data_AF-A0A963Q8F1-F1
#
_entry.id   AF-A0A963Q8F1-F1
#
_cell.length_a   1.000
_cell.length_b   1.000
_cell.length_c   1.000
_cell.angle_alpha   90.00
_cell.angle_beta   90.00
_cell.angle_gamma   90.00
#
_symmetry.space_group_name_H-M   'P 1'
#
loop_
_entity.id
_entity.type
_entity.pdbx_description
1 polymer ?
#
loop_
_entity_poly.entity_id
_entity_poly.type
_entity_poly.pdbx_seq_one_letter_code
_entity_poly.pdbx_strand_id
1 'polypeptide(L)'
;AGNAFFAPKAKRWVTVLTMPVRDDAGQAQGLVALPLDLIMLNQQIMKDVPEGLLVTVLDRQSQIILRSAELRSFLGRSVAEQLASVRDAVESNRVGVFELQDQTGVNRVFAYRRMPTTGWLVFAGLPRDEVFAAADTALQRSVLASIALLALALALAWRLSRRIVQPLEAMAATSSRIAAGDVSARVTTDDAPPDVAELGNAFNQMLQARQVAEAALRENEENLSITLQSIGDAVIATDLGGRVIRMNPAAERLTGWPREQANGLPLAQVFRISDVDGGVAQDPVEQVLRTGEVVGLSNGTELESRDGTRYHIADSAA
;
A
#
# COMPACT_ATOMS: atom_id res chain seq x y z
N ALA A 1 40.02 -13.74 57.00
CA ALA A 1 40.50 -14.95 56.29
C ALA A 1 41.67 -14.56 55.41
N GLY A 2 42.75 -15.35 55.44
CA GLY A 2 43.90 -15.14 54.56
C GLY A 2 43.67 -15.71 53.15
N ASN A 3 44.66 -15.52 52.29
CA ASN A 3 44.70 -16.08 50.95
C ASN A 3 44.89 -17.61 51.03
N ALA A 4 44.58 -18.32 49.94
CA ALA A 4 44.88 -19.74 49.88
C ALA A 4 46.39 -19.97 49.65
N PHE A 5 46.94 -21.00 50.28
CA PHE A 5 48.29 -21.47 49.97
C PHE A 5 48.41 -22.97 50.19
N PHE A 6 49.37 -23.58 49.51
CA PHE A 6 49.69 -24.99 49.71
C PHE A 6 50.60 -25.14 50.95
N ALA A 7 50.15 -25.87 51.97
CA ALA A 7 50.93 -26.14 53.16
C ALA A 7 51.83 -27.39 52.93
N PRO A 8 53.16 -27.25 52.71
CA PRO A 8 53.98 -28.36 52.22
C PRO A 8 54.11 -29.51 53.23
N LYS A 9 54.21 -29.18 54.53
CA LYS A 9 54.28 -30.18 55.61
C LYS A 9 52.98 -30.97 55.76
N ALA A 10 51.84 -30.31 55.53
CA ALA A 10 50.52 -30.89 55.66
C ALA A 10 49.99 -31.50 54.34
N LYS A 11 50.74 -31.31 53.24
CA LYS A 11 50.43 -31.73 51.86
C LYS A 11 49.01 -31.40 51.41
N ARG A 12 48.49 -30.24 51.84
CA ARG A 12 47.11 -29.82 51.57
C ARG A 12 47.01 -28.33 51.35
N TRP A 13 46.02 -27.92 50.58
CA TRP A 13 45.67 -26.51 50.38
C TRP A 13 44.86 -26.01 51.56
N VAL A 14 45.31 -24.91 52.16
CA VAL A 14 44.66 -24.31 53.32
C VAL A 14 44.44 -22.82 53.13
N THR A 15 43.44 -22.30 53.82
CA THR A 15 43.35 -20.88 54.17
C THR A 15 43.46 -20.76 55.69
N VAL A 16 44.05 -19.69 56.19
CA VAL A 16 44.21 -19.47 57.62
C VAL A 16 43.26 -18.37 58.07
N LEU A 17 42.42 -18.68 59.05
CA LEU A 17 41.68 -17.69 59.82
C LEU A 17 42.56 -17.26 60.97
N THR A 18 42.83 -15.97 61.06
CA THR A 18 43.64 -15.40 62.14
C THR A 18 42.76 -14.53 63.03
N MET A 19 42.88 -14.71 64.34
CA MET A 19 42.23 -13.88 65.35
C MET A 19 43.29 -13.34 66.30
N PRO A 20 43.35 -12.02 66.53
CA PRO A 20 44.27 -11.47 67.53
C PRO A 20 43.79 -11.84 68.92
N VAL A 21 44.70 -12.35 69.76
CA VAL A 21 44.48 -12.50 71.20
C VAL A 21 44.81 -11.16 71.84
N ARG A 22 43.84 -10.59 72.53
CA ARG A 22 43.98 -9.29 73.20
C ARG A 22 44.01 -9.50 74.71
N ASP A 23 44.76 -8.65 75.41
CA ASP A 23 44.69 -8.58 76.86
C ASP A 23 43.48 -7.77 77.35
N ASP A 24 43.32 -7.70 78.67
CA ASP A 24 42.24 -6.96 79.34
C ASP A 24 42.29 -5.45 79.03
N ALA A 25 43.42 -4.92 78.58
CA ALA A 25 43.60 -3.55 78.11
C ALA A 25 43.33 -3.38 76.60
N GLY A 26 42.93 -4.45 75.90
CA GLY A 26 42.62 -4.48 74.48
C GLY A 26 43.85 -4.52 73.55
N GLN A 27 45.06 -4.61 74.08
CA GLN A 27 46.31 -4.68 73.31
C GLN A 27 46.53 -6.10 72.78
N ALA A 28 46.99 -6.22 71.54
CA ALA A 28 47.20 -7.53 70.91
C ALA A 28 48.49 -8.18 71.47
N GLN A 29 48.34 -9.25 72.26
CA GLN A 29 49.45 -10.00 72.86
C GLN A 29 49.86 -11.23 72.04
N GLY A 30 48.99 -11.69 71.14
CA GLY A 30 49.27 -12.87 70.32
C GLY A 30 48.27 -13.06 69.21
N LEU A 31 48.38 -14.18 68.51
CA LEU A 31 47.51 -14.52 67.38
C LEU A 31 47.17 -16.00 67.42
N VAL A 32 45.88 -16.29 67.38
CA VAL A 32 45.36 -17.65 67.15
C VAL A 32 45.15 -17.80 65.65
N ALA A 33 45.80 -18.81 65.08
CA ALA A 33 45.66 -19.18 63.68
C ALA A 33 44.94 -20.52 63.57
N LEU A 34 43.81 -20.53 62.86
CA LEU A 34 43.04 -21.73 62.55
C LEU A 34 43.19 -22.04 61.05
N PRO A 35 44.00 -23.05 60.68
CA PRO A 35 44.08 -23.52 59.30
C PRO A 35 42.80 -24.29 58.93
N LEU A 36 42.17 -23.90 57.83
CA LEU A 36 41.04 -24.59 57.22
C LEU A 36 41.49 -25.32 55.97
N ASP A 37 41.18 -26.62 55.90
CA ASP A 37 41.40 -27.44 54.70
C ASP A 37 40.36 -27.07 53.64
N LEU A 38 40.82 -26.56 52.49
CA LEU A 38 39.96 -26.09 51.42
C LEU A 38 39.22 -27.24 50.71
N ILE A 39 39.78 -28.44 50.69
CA ILE A 39 39.13 -29.61 50.08
C ILE A 39 37.97 -30.07 50.97
N MET A 40 38.20 -30.17 52.29
CA MET A 40 37.13 -30.52 53.23
C MET A 40 36.05 -29.45 53.27
N LEU A 41 36.44 -28.17 53.27
CA LEU A 41 35.51 -27.06 53.24
C LEU A 41 34.65 -27.07 51.96
N ASN A 42 35.24 -27.37 50.80
CA ASN A 42 34.52 -27.46 49.54
C ASN A 42 33.45 -28.57 49.58
N GLN A 43 33.78 -29.73 50.11
CA GLN A 43 32.81 -30.84 50.23
C GLN A 43 31.62 -30.47 51.11
N GLN A 44 31.83 -29.71 52.19
CA GLN A 44 30.74 -29.30 53.07
C GLN A 44 29.87 -28.19 52.47
N ILE A 45 30.46 -27.25 51.73
CA ILE A 45 29.74 -26.09 51.18
C ILE A 45 29.08 -26.41 49.83
N MET A 46 29.74 -27.20 48.98
CA MET A 46 29.31 -27.38 47.58
C MET A 46 28.42 -28.61 47.37
N LYS A 47 28.09 -29.38 48.42
CA LYS A 47 27.30 -30.61 48.32
C LYS A 47 25.88 -30.41 47.76
N ASP A 48 25.28 -29.24 48.01
CA ASP A 48 23.89 -28.93 47.65
C ASP A 48 23.80 -28.08 46.36
N VAL A 49 24.91 -27.90 45.65
CA VAL A 49 24.92 -27.14 44.38
C VAL A 49 24.32 -28.02 43.28
N PRO A 50 23.24 -27.56 42.60
CA PRO A 50 22.63 -28.31 41.50
C PRO A 50 23.59 -28.54 40.33
N GLU A 51 23.35 -29.61 39.57
CA GLU A 51 24.01 -29.80 38.28
C GLU A 51 23.70 -28.64 37.33
N GLY A 52 24.68 -28.27 36.48
CA GLY A 52 24.61 -27.09 35.61
C GLY A 52 25.06 -25.78 36.28
N LEU A 53 24.88 -25.64 37.60
CA LEU A 53 25.32 -24.45 38.36
C LEU A 53 26.80 -24.53 38.74
N LEU A 54 27.62 -23.70 38.10
CA LEU A 54 29.02 -23.55 38.48
C LEU A 54 29.15 -22.49 39.57
N VAL A 55 29.40 -22.92 40.81
CA VAL A 55 29.74 -22.03 41.91
C VAL A 55 31.25 -22.00 42.08
N THR A 56 31.84 -20.81 42.08
CA THR A 56 33.28 -20.61 42.28
C THR A 56 33.50 -19.53 43.33
N VAL A 57 34.39 -19.78 44.28
CA VAL A 57 34.81 -18.78 45.27
C VAL A 57 36.26 -18.42 45.00
N LEU A 58 36.53 -17.12 44.94
CA LEU A 58 37.86 -16.56 44.79
C LEU A 58 38.31 -15.87 46.06
N ASP A 59 39.61 -15.92 46.32
CA ASP A 59 40.25 -15.05 47.31
C ASP A 59 40.46 -13.62 46.78
N ARG A 60 41.22 -12.81 47.53
CA ARG A 60 41.45 -11.39 47.21
C ARG A 60 42.43 -11.20 46.05
N GLN A 61 43.14 -12.24 45.63
CA GLN A 61 44.09 -12.25 44.52
C GLN A 61 43.46 -12.92 43.28
N SER A 62 42.14 -13.09 43.29
CA SER A 62 41.39 -13.77 42.23
C SER A 62 41.87 -15.21 42.01
N GLN A 63 42.32 -15.90 43.05
CA GLN A 63 42.65 -17.33 42.98
C GLN A 63 41.45 -18.18 43.39
N ILE A 64 41.23 -19.28 42.68
CA ILE A 64 40.14 -20.22 42.98
C ILE A 64 40.45 -20.94 44.30
N ILE A 65 39.56 -20.79 45.27
CA ILE A 65 39.69 -21.43 46.59
C ILE A 65 38.63 -22.50 46.84
N LEU A 66 37.43 -22.34 46.26
CA LEU A 66 36.35 -23.33 46.29
C LEU A 66 35.67 -23.36 44.92
N ARG A 67 35.16 -24.51 44.51
CA ARG A 67 34.51 -24.72 43.22
C ARG A 67 33.59 -25.94 43.28
N SER A 68 32.38 -25.83 42.74
CA SER A 68 31.41 -26.93 42.72
C SER A 68 31.83 -28.08 41.81
N ALA A 69 32.58 -27.80 40.74
CA ALA A 69 33.08 -28.80 39.80
C ALA A 69 34.62 -28.78 39.69
N GLU A 70 35.24 -29.96 39.64
CA GLU A 70 36.66 -30.15 39.33
C GLU A 70 37.66 -29.34 40.18
N LEU A 71 37.35 -29.02 41.45
CA LEU A 71 38.18 -28.16 42.29
C LEU A 71 39.68 -28.52 42.26
N ARG A 72 40.03 -29.80 42.33
CA ARG A 72 41.44 -30.24 42.37
C ARG A 72 42.26 -29.77 41.16
N SER A 73 41.64 -29.64 39.99
CA SER A 73 42.29 -29.18 38.77
C SER A 73 42.54 -27.67 38.77
N PHE A 74 41.69 -26.91 39.49
CA PHE A 74 41.64 -25.45 39.42
C PHE A 74 42.08 -24.73 40.70
N LEU A 75 42.21 -25.44 41.81
CA LEU A 75 42.56 -24.89 43.13
C LEU A 75 43.88 -24.12 43.08
N GLY A 76 43.87 -22.87 43.54
CA GLY A 76 45.01 -21.95 43.54
C GLY A 76 45.32 -21.28 42.19
N ARG A 77 44.63 -21.64 41.10
CA ARG A 77 44.81 -20.95 39.80
C ARG A 77 44.21 -19.56 39.86
N SER A 78 44.94 -18.57 39.33
CA SER A 78 44.42 -17.21 39.19
C SER A 78 43.48 -17.10 37.99
N VAL A 79 42.41 -16.32 38.15
CA VAL A 79 41.45 -15.99 37.10
C VAL A 79 41.40 -14.48 36.80
N ALA A 80 42.43 -13.76 37.25
CA ALA A 80 42.49 -12.30 37.14
C ALA A 80 42.43 -11.79 35.68
N GLU A 81 43.00 -12.56 34.74
CA GLU A 81 42.97 -12.24 33.31
C GLU A 81 41.57 -12.42 32.72
N GLN A 82 40.88 -13.50 33.05
CA GLN A 82 39.50 -13.73 32.59
C GLN A 82 38.52 -12.73 33.16
N LEU A 83 38.76 -12.25 34.39
CA LEU A 83 37.96 -11.18 34.98
C LEU A 83 38.35 -9.79 34.49
N ALA A 84 39.37 -9.63 33.63
CA ALA A 84 39.86 -8.30 33.24
C ALA A 84 38.77 -7.44 32.59
N SER A 85 37.89 -8.04 31.76
CA SER A 85 36.79 -7.33 31.09
C SER A 85 35.68 -6.86 32.04
N VAL A 86 35.58 -7.47 33.23
CA VAL A 86 34.53 -7.19 34.22
C VAL A 86 35.10 -6.70 35.56
N ARG A 87 36.41 -6.42 35.61
CA ARG A 87 37.14 -6.06 36.83
C ARG A 87 36.52 -4.86 37.51
N ASP A 88 36.33 -3.78 36.74
CA ASP A 88 35.81 -2.52 37.26
C ASP A 88 34.41 -2.73 37.85
N ALA A 89 33.55 -3.48 37.17
CA ALA A 89 32.22 -3.82 37.67
C ALA A 89 32.28 -4.63 38.98
N VAL A 90 33.16 -5.63 39.05
CA VAL A 90 33.36 -6.51 40.22
C VAL A 90 34.03 -5.81 41.41
N GLU A 91 34.83 -4.78 41.15
CA GLU A 91 35.48 -3.96 42.16
C GLU A 91 34.57 -2.83 42.66
N SER A 92 33.80 -2.20 41.76
CA SER A 92 32.89 -1.10 42.10
C SER A 92 31.62 -1.58 42.80
N ASN A 93 31.11 -2.76 42.43
CA ASN A 93 29.83 -3.27 42.93
C ASN A 93 30.01 -4.47 43.86
N ARG A 94 29.16 -4.54 44.89
CA ARG A 94 29.17 -5.66 45.86
C ARG A 94 28.42 -6.89 45.34
N VAL A 95 27.49 -6.68 44.41
CA VAL A 95 26.66 -7.68 43.74
C VAL A 95 26.44 -7.23 42.30
N GLY A 96 26.41 -8.16 41.36
CA GLY A 96 26.07 -7.88 39.97
C GLY A 96 25.93 -9.15 39.15
N VAL A 97 25.60 -8.96 37.87
CA VAL A 97 25.50 -10.02 36.87
C VAL A 97 26.31 -9.61 35.65
N PHE A 98 27.03 -10.54 35.04
CA PHE A 98 27.75 -10.36 33.78
C PHE A 98 27.84 -11.67 33.01
N GLU A 99 28.20 -11.58 31.74
CA GLU A 99 28.46 -12.75 30.89
C GLU A 99 29.95 -12.92 30.66
N LEU A 100 30.43 -14.15 30.80
CA LEU A 100 31.83 -14.49 30.54
C LEU A 100 31.96 -15.96 30.13
N GLN A 101 32.98 -16.26 29.35
CA GLN A 101 33.43 -17.62 29.12
C GLN A 101 34.19 -18.12 30.35
N ASP A 102 33.80 -19.28 30.87
CA ASP A 102 34.49 -19.90 32.00
C ASP A 102 35.82 -20.57 31.58
N GLN A 103 36.52 -21.15 32.57
CA GLN A 103 37.78 -21.87 32.37
C GLN A 103 37.70 -23.09 31.45
N THR A 104 36.50 -23.56 31.14
CA THR A 104 36.22 -24.71 30.27
C THR A 104 35.75 -24.31 28.88
N GLY A 105 35.63 -23.01 28.60
CA GLY A 105 35.17 -22.51 27.31
C GLY A 105 33.64 -22.33 27.22
N VAL A 106 32.89 -22.52 28.30
CA VAL A 106 31.43 -22.39 28.28
C VAL A 106 31.03 -20.96 28.60
N ASN A 107 30.22 -20.33 27.73
CA ASN A 107 29.66 -19.01 27.99
C ASN A 107 28.57 -19.10 29.07
N ARG A 108 28.78 -18.39 30.17
CA ARG A 108 27.89 -18.41 31.33
C ARG A 108 27.45 -17.02 31.71
N VAL A 109 26.23 -16.92 32.22
CA VAL A 109 25.73 -15.75 32.95
C VAL A 109 26.12 -15.94 34.40
N PHE A 110 27.04 -15.12 34.91
CA PHE A 110 27.51 -15.16 36.29
C PHE A 110 26.83 -14.09 37.12
N ALA A 111 26.22 -14.51 38.23
CA ALA A 111 25.93 -13.63 39.35
C ALA A 111 27.10 -13.68 40.34
N TYR A 112 27.47 -12.55 40.93
CA TYR A 112 28.54 -12.51 41.92
C TYR A 112 28.17 -11.74 43.18
N ARG A 113 28.85 -12.06 44.28
CA ARG A 113 28.77 -11.33 45.55
C ARG A 113 30.10 -11.33 46.29
N ARG A 114 30.51 -10.16 46.77
CA ARG A 114 31.68 -10.02 47.65
C ARG A 114 31.28 -10.18 49.11
N MET A 115 31.89 -11.14 49.80
CA MET A 115 31.61 -11.42 51.21
C MET A 115 32.24 -10.35 52.11
N PRO A 116 31.46 -9.67 52.99
CA PRO A 116 31.97 -8.57 53.80
C PRO A 116 33.07 -8.99 54.80
N THR A 117 32.96 -10.20 55.37
CA THR A 117 33.84 -10.67 56.46
C THR A 117 35.17 -11.19 55.96
N THR A 118 35.16 -11.99 54.88
CA THR A 118 36.39 -12.59 54.33
C THR A 118 37.00 -11.74 53.22
N GLY A 119 36.17 -10.97 52.48
CA GLY A 119 36.55 -10.31 51.24
C GLY A 119 36.57 -11.25 50.04
N TRP A 120 36.18 -12.52 50.22
CA TRP A 120 36.09 -13.50 49.14
C TRP A 120 34.97 -13.15 48.17
N LEU A 121 35.19 -13.48 46.91
CA LEU A 121 34.25 -13.21 45.84
C LEU A 121 33.60 -14.52 45.40
N VAL A 122 32.28 -14.62 45.56
CA VAL A 122 31.50 -15.79 45.19
C VAL A 122 30.85 -15.53 43.85
N PHE A 123 31.01 -16.44 42.90
CA PHE A 123 30.33 -16.48 41.61
C PHE A 123 29.42 -17.69 41.55
N ALA A 124 28.26 -17.52 40.94
CA ALA A 124 27.35 -18.59 40.56
C ALA A 124 26.98 -18.38 39.08
N GLY A 125 27.28 -19.36 38.23
CA GLY A 125 27.14 -19.23 36.79
C GLY A 125 26.36 -20.37 36.16
N LEU A 126 25.36 -20.02 35.35
CA LEU A 126 24.60 -20.94 34.52
C LEU A 126 24.98 -20.77 33.04
N PRO A 127 24.99 -21.85 32.23
CA PRO A 127 25.23 -21.75 30.79
C PRO A 127 24.22 -20.80 30.14
N ARG A 128 24.71 -19.90 29.28
CA ARG A 128 23.88 -18.92 28.57
C ARG A 128 22.75 -19.61 27.80
N ASP A 129 23.06 -20.71 27.12
CA ASP A 129 22.11 -21.44 26.29
C ASP A 129 20.97 -22.06 27.13
N GLU A 130 21.23 -22.46 28.39
CA GLU A 130 20.18 -22.92 29.30
C GLU A 130 19.31 -21.77 29.81
N VAL A 131 19.94 -20.64 30.18
CA VAL A 131 19.23 -19.45 30.67
C VAL A 131 18.33 -18.85 29.59
N PHE A 132 18.79 -18.84 28.34
CA PHE A 132 18.12 -18.17 27.22
C PHE A 132 17.41 -19.11 26.24
N ALA A 133 17.46 -20.44 26.40
CA ALA A 133 16.79 -21.40 25.50
C ALA A 133 15.31 -21.05 25.23
N ALA A 134 14.57 -20.68 26.28
CA ALA A 134 13.16 -20.29 26.16
C ALA A 134 12.99 -18.99 25.36
N ALA A 135 13.90 -18.03 25.54
CA ALA A 135 13.88 -16.76 24.81
C ALA A 135 14.26 -16.95 23.33
N ASP A 136 15.29 -17.74 23.04
CA ASP A 136 15.74 -18.01 21.67
C ASP A 136 14.67 -18.75 20.86
N THR A 137 14.03 -19.76 21.45
CA THR A 137 12.91 -20.47 20.81
C THR A 137 11.69 -19.58 20.60
N ALA A 138 11.37 -18.69 21.54
CA ALA A 138 10.31 -17.70 21.38
C ALA A 138 10.62 -16.68 20.27
N LEU A 139 11.86 -16.18 20.22
CA LEU A 139 12.33 -15.28 19.17
C LEU A 139 12.21 -15.93 17.79
N GLN A 140 12.72 -17.15 17.61
CA GLN A 140 12.60 -17.88 16.35
C GLN A 140 11.13 -18.04 15.91
N ARG A 141 10.23 -18.42 16.82
CA ARG A 141 8.79 -18.54 16.51
C ARG A 141 8.18 -17.19 16.10
N SER A 142 8.52 -16.11 16.81
CA SER A 142 8.01 -14.77 16.52
C SER A 142 8.52 -14.21 15.17
N VAL A 143 9.78 -14.50 14.82
CA VAL A 143 10.38 -14.14 13.54
C VAL A 143 9.71 -14.91 12.41
N LEU A 144 9.53 -16.22 12.56
CA LEU A 144 8.83 -17.05 11.55
C LEU A 144 7.38 -16.60 11.36
N ALA A 145 6.66 -16.31 12.46
CA ALA A 145 5.30 -15.80 12.38
C ALA A 145 5.24 -14.44 11.66
N SER A 146 6.22 -13.56 11.90
CA SER A 146 6.32 -12.25 11.27
C SER A 146 6.61 -12.36 9.77
N ILE A 147 7.52 -13.26 9.36
CA ILE A 147 7.79 -13.56 7.95
C ILE A 147 6.54 -14.12 7.25
N ALA A 148 5.84 -15.07 7.90
CA ALA A 148 4.61 -15.65 7.36
C ALA A 148 3.50 -14.60 7.18
N LEU A 149 3.31 -13.70 8.16
CA LEU A 149 2.35 -12.60 8.08
C LEU A 149 2.70 -11.62 6.96
N LEU A 150 3.98 -11.26 6.81
CA LEU A 150 4.42 -10.37 5.73
C LEU A 150 4.20 -11.00 4.36
N ALA A 151 4.54 -12.28 4.19
CA ALA A 151 4.31 -13.02 2.95
C ALA A 151 2.81 -13.10 2.61
N LEU A 152 1.95 -13.34 3.61
CA LEU A 152 0.50 -13.36 3.43
C LEU A 152 -0.04 -11.99 3.01
N ALA A 153 0.43 -10.91 3.65
CA ALA A 153 0.04 -9.54 3.29
C ALA A 153 0.44 -9.19 1.86
N LEU A 154 1.67 -9.53 1.45
CA LEU A 154 2.16 -9.33 0.08
C LEU A 154 1.36 -10.15 -0.94
N ALA A 155 1.07 -11.42 -0.63
CA ALA A 155 0.27 -12.29 -1.48
C ALA A 155 -1.16 -11.75 -1.65
N LEU A 156 -1.77 -11.24 -0.57
CA LEU A 156 -3.10 -10.65 -0.60
C LEU A 156 -3.09 -9.34 -1.42
N ALA A 157 -2.10 -8.47 -1.22
CA ALA A 157 -1.96 -7.23 -1.98
C ALA A 157 -1.79 -7.50 -3.48
N TRP A 158 -0.90 -8.44 -3.84
CA TRP A 158 -0.70 -8.87 -5.22
C TRP A 158 -1.98 -9.47 -5.83
N ARG A 159 -2.71 -10.29 -5.07
CA ARG A 159 -3.99 -10.87 -5.49
C ARG A 159 -5.05 -9.81 -5.71
N LEU A 160 -5.17 -8.83 -4.82
CA LEU A 160 -6.16 -7.75 -4.90
C LEU A 160 -5.86 -6.79 -6.06
N SER A 161 -4.58 -6.46 -6.25
CA SER A 161 -4.11 -5.65 -7.38
C SER A 161 -4.50 -6.29 -8.72
N ARG A 162 -4.22 -7.59 -8.89
CA ARG A 162 -4.59 -8.32 -10.11
C ARG A 162 -6.08 -8.53 -10.29
N ARG A 163 -6.84 -8.75 -9.21
CA ARG A 163 -8.27 -9.09 -9.30
C ARG A 163 -9.22 -7.90 -9.33
N ILE A 164 -8.81 -6.74 -8.84
CA ILE A 164 -9.70 -5.58 -8.69
C ILE A 164 -9.09 -4.34 -9.32
N VAL A 165 -7.87 -3.97 -8.94
CA VAL A 165 -7.27 -2.69 -9.34
C VAL A 165 -6.98 -2.65 -10.85
N GLN A 166 -6.31 -3.66 -11.39
CA GLN A 166 -5.95 -3.69 -12.81
C GLN A 166 -7.17 -3.69 -13.76
N PRO A 167 -8.23 -4.50 -13.52
CA PRO A 167 -9.45 -4.41 -14.33
C PRO A 167 -10.13 -3.04 -14.29
N LEU A 168 -10.16 -2.38 -13.14
CA LEU A 168 -10.74 -1.03 -13.02
C LEU A 168 -9.92 0.02 -13.78
N GLU A 169 -8.58 -0.07 -13.72
CA GLU A 169 -7.70 0.78 -14.53
C GLU A 169 -7.92 0.54 -16.04
N ALA A 170 -8.08 -0.71 -16.46
CA ALA A 170 -8.37 -1.06 -17.85
C ALA A 170 -9.73 -0.50 -18.32
N MET A 171 -10.75 -0.55 -17.46
CA MET A 171 -12.05 0.09 -17.73
C MET A 171 -11.94 1.60 -17.87
N ALA A 172 -11.23 2.27 -16.95
CA ALA A 172 -11.00 3.71 -17.00
C ALA A 172 -10.23 4.13 -18.26
N ALA A 173 -9.20 3.36 -18.63
CA ALA A 173 -8.44 3.56 -19.86
C ALA A 173 -9.32 3.37 -21.12
N THR A 174 -10.19 2.37 -21.12
CA THR A 174 -11.14 2.12 -22.23
C THR A 174 -12.14 3.27 -22.37
N SER A 175 -12.69 3.76 -21.26
CA SER A 175 -13.58 4.93 -21.26
C SER A 175 -12.90 6.18 -21.84
N SER A 176 -11.64 6.42 -21.47
CA SER A 176 -10.86 7.55 -21.98
C SER A 176 -10.59 7.45 -23.50
N ARG A 177 -10.31 6.24 -24.01
CA ARG A 177 -10.14 6.00 -25.46
C ARG A 177 -11.42 6.27 -26.25
N ILE A 178 -12.57 5.87 -25.71
CA ILE A 178 -13.87 6.11 -26.34
C ILE A 178 -14.20 7.60 -26.35
N ALA A 179 -13.89 8.32 -25.27
CA ALA A 179 -14.02 9.78 -25.23
C ALA A 179 -13.12 10.48 -26.26
N ALA A 180 -11.97 9.88 -26.58
CA ALA A 180 -11.07 10.36 -27.63
C ALA A 180 -11.51 9.95 -29.06
N GLY A 181 -12.65 9.26 -29.21
CA GLY A 181 -13.23 8.90 -30.51
C GLY A 181 -12.97 7.47 -30.98
N ASP A 182 -12.26 6.65 -30.21
CA ASP A 182 -12.08 5.23 -30.53
C ASP A 182 -13.29 4.41 -30.09
N VAL A 183 -14.29 4.34 -30.99
CA VAL A 183 -15.55 3.63 -30.76
C VAL A 183 -15.38 2.10 -30.70
N SER A 184 -14.25 1.56 -31.17
CA SER A 184 -14.01 0.11 -31.20
C SER A 184 -13.47 -0.46 -29.89
N ALA A 185 -12.99 0.40 -28.99
CA ALA A 185 -12.39 -0.03 -27.74
C ALA A 185 -13.40 -0.81 -26.87
N ARG A 186 -12.96 -1.94 -26.31
CA ARG A 186 -13.74 -2.82 -25.43
C ARG A 186 -12.91 -3.26 -24.24
N VAL A 187 -13.59 -3.53 -23.14
CA VAL A 187 -12.99 -4.08 -21.92
C VAL A 187 -12.89 -5.59 -22.08
N THR A 188 -11.72 -6.17 -21.85
CA THR A 188 -11.49 -7.62 -21.83
C THR A 188 -11.82 -8.20 -20.45
N THR A 189 -12.58 -9.29 -20.40
CA THR A 189 -13.08 -9.88 -19.14
C THR A 189 -12.59 -11.30 -18.87
N ASP A 190 -11.71 -11.87 -19.70
CA ASP A 190 -11.38 -13.31 -19.69
C ASP A 190 -10.79 -13.80 -18.35
N ASP A 191 -9.97 -12.97 -17.70
CA ASP A 191 -9.31 -13.31 -16.41
C ASP A 191 -9.94 -12.61 -15.19
N ALA A 192 -11.07 -11.91 -15.39
CA ALA A 192 -11.70 -11.13 -14.34
C ALA A 192 -12.54 -12.00 -13.39
N PRO A 193 -12.59 -11.69 -12.09
CA PRO A 193 -13.56 -12.30 -11.18
C PRO A 193 -15.00 -12.12 -11.66
N PRO A 194 -15.95 -13.00 -11.29
CA PRO A 194 -17.34 -12.97 -11.79
C PRO A 194 -17.99 -11.59 -11.72
N ASP A 195 -17.93 -10.93 -10.56
CA ASP A 195 -18.54 -9.61 -10.35
C ASP A 195 -17.92 -8.51 -11.25
N VAL A 196 -16.61 -8.58 -11.47
CA VAL A 196 -15.87 -7.64 -12.32
C VAL A 196 -16.12 -7.92 -13.80
N ALA A 197 -16.22 -9.20 -14.18
CA ALA A 197 -16.57 -9.64 -15.52
C ALA A 197 -18.00 -9.22 -15.88
N GLU A 198 -18.95 -9.35 -14.95
CA GLU A 198 -20.33 -8.88 -15.12
C GLU A 198 -20.37 -7.37 -15.38
N LEU A 199 -19.64 -6.58 -14.59
CA LEU A 199 -19.51 -5.13 -14.82
C LEU A 199 -18.87 -4.82 -16.17
N GLY A 200 -17.82 -5.54 -16.57
CA GLY A 200 -17.16 -5.38 -17.87
C GLY A 200 -18.08 -5.68 -19.05
N ASN A 201 -18.90 -6.73 -18.92
CA ASN A 201 -19.89 -7.09 -19.92
C ASN A 201 -21.03 -6.06 -19.99
N ALA A 202 -21.55 -5.60 -18.86
CA ALA A 202 -22.56 -4.54 -18.81
C ALA A 202 -22.03 -3.24 -19.44
N PHE A 203 -20.77 -2.88 -19.17
CA PHE A 203 -20.11 -1.74 -19.79
C PHE A 203 -20.01 -1.91 -21.31
N ASN A 204 -19.55 -3.07 -21.80
CA ASN A 204 -19.48 -3.36 -23.22
C ASN A 204 -20.86 -3.33 -23.91
N GLN A 205 -21.92 -3.82 -23.24
CA GLN A 205 -23.30 -3.73 -23.74
C GLN A 205 -23.78 -2.29 -23.88
N MET A 206 -23.49 -1.44 -22.87
CA MET A 206 -23.81 -0.01 -22.94
C MET A 206 -23.10 0.67 -24.11
N LEU A 207 -21.82 0.35 -24.36
CA LEU A 207 -21.06 0.87 -25.50
C LEU A 207 -21.67 0.43 -26.84
N GLN A 208 -22.06 -0.83 -26.95
CA GLN A 208 -22.70 -1.36 -28.16
C GLN A 208 -24.06 -0.69 -28.40
N ALA A 209 -24.89 -0.54 -27.37
CA ALA A 209 -26.19 0.11 -27.47
C ALA A 209 -26.05 1.56 -27.97
N ARG A 210 -25.05 2.29 -27.44
CA ARG A 210 -24.73 3.65 -27.90
C ARG A 210 -24.36 3.68 -29.40
N GLN A 211 -23.48 2.78 -29.84
CA GLN A 211 -23.08 2.73 -31.25
C GLN A 211 -24.24 2.43 -32.18
N VAL A 212 -25.10 1.49 -31.79
CA VAL A 212 -26.31 1.15 -32.57
C VAL A 212 -27.24 2.36 -32.65
N ALA A 213 -27.44 3.09 -31.55
CA ALA A 213 -28.27 4.29 -31.53
C ALA A 213 -27.69 5.42 -32.41
N GLU A 214 -26.37 5.65 -32.36
CA GLU A 214 -25.69 6.64 -33.20
C GLU A 214 -25.76 6.27 -34.69
N ALA A 215 -25.62 4.99 -35.04
CA ALA A 215 -25.75 4.50 -36.40
C ALA A 215 -27.19 4.65 -36.93
N ALA A 216 -28.18 4.27 -36.13
CA ALA A 216 -29.59 4.42 -36.49
C ALA A 216 -29.99 5.91 -36.65
N LEU A 217 -29.44 6.80 -35.82
CA LEU A 217 -29.66 8.24 -35.97
C LEU A 217 -29.09 8.75 -37.29
N ARG A 218 -27.86 8.38 -37.64
CA ARG A 218 -27.24 8.77 -38.93
C ARG A 218 -28.03 8.24 -40.12
N GLU A 219 -28.45 6.98 -40.09
CA GLU A 219 -29.27 6.39 -41.15
C GLU A 219 -30.59 7.15 -41.32
N ASN A 220 -31.24 7.55 -40.22
CA ASN A 220 -32.46 8.34 -40.27
C ASN A 220 -32.21 9.75 -40.84
N GLU A 221 -31.12 10.41 -40.45
CA GLU A 221 -30.71 11.71 -41.01
C GLU A 221 -30.44 11.62 -42.53
N GLU A 222 -29.75 10.57 -42.98
CA GLU A 222 -29.47 10.30 -44.39
C GLU A 222 -30.77 10.04 -45.17
N ASN A 223 -31.65 9.18 -44.65
CA ASN A 223 -32.94 8.86 -45.27
C ASN A 223 -33.84 10.09 -45.38
N LEU A 224 -33.89 10.94 -44.34
CA LEU A 224 -34.63 12.20 -44.38
C LEU A 224 -34.06 13.15 -45.43
N SER A 225 -32.72 13.26 -45.52
CA SER A 225 -32.04 14.07 -46.52
C SER A 225 -32.33 13.59 -47.94
N ILE A 226 -32.25 12.28 -48.20
CA ILE A 226 -32.56 11.67 -49.51
C ILE A 226 -34.02 11.93 -49.88
N THR A 227 -34.94 11.71 -48.94
CA THR A 227 -36.37 11.92 -49.16
C THR A 227 -36.62 13.36 -49.59
N LEU A 228 -36.12 14.35 -48.84
CA LEU A 228 -36.27 15.77 -49.17
C LEU A 228 -35.68 16.13 -50.53
N GLN A 229 -34.54 15.56 -50.91
CA GLN A 229 -33.90 15.81 -52.21
C GLN A 229 -34.68 15.20 -53.38
N SER A 230 -35.46 14.14 -53.13
CA SER A 230 -36.22 13.41 -54.16
C SER A 230 -37.64 13.93 -54.40
N ILE A 231 -38.14 14.85 -53.56
CA ILE A 231 -39.45 15.49 -53.75
C ILE A 231 -39.44 16.29 -55.05
N GLY A 232 -40.42 16.02 -55.93
CA GLY A 232 -40.57 16.70 -57.22
C GLY A 232 -41.04 18.16 -57.09
N ASP A 233 -41.84 18.43 -56.05
CA ASP A 233 -42.34 19.77 -55.73
C ASP A 233 -41.28 20.60 -55.01
N ALA A 234 -41.33 21.92 -55.19
CA ALA A 234 -40.40 22.82 -54.53
C ALA A 234 -40.73 22.96 -53.04
N VAL A 235 -39.78 22.59 -52.18
CA VAL A 235 -39.91 22.71 -50.73
C VAL A 235 -38.89 23.71 -50.20
N ILE A 236 -39.39 24.74 -49.53
CA ILE A 236 -38.58 25.75 -48.84
C ILE A 236 -39.01 25.78 -47.38
N ALA A 237 -38.07 25.62 -46.46
CA ALA A 237 -38.31 25.77 -45.02
C ALA A 237 -37.69 27.07 -44.53
N THR A 238 -38.42 27.78 -43.65
CA THR A 238 -38.00 29.04 -43.04
C THR A 238 -37.89 28.95 -41.52
N ASP A 239 -37.14 29.85 -40.90
CA ASP A 239 -37.17 30.07 -39.45
C ASP A 239 -38.39 30.92 -39.04
N LEU A 240 -38.56 31.14 -37.72
CA LEU A 240 -39.64 31.97 -37.17
C LEU A 240 -39.57 33.45 -37.63
N GLY A 241 -38.44 33.88 -38.20
CA GLY A 241 -38.25 35.22 -38.77
C GLY A 241 -38.46 35.27 -40.29
N GLY A 242 -38.94 34.19 -40.91
CA GLY A 242 -39.18 34.11 -42.36
C GLY A 242 -37.91 33.99 -43.19
N ARG A 243 -36.76 33.62 -42.61
CA ARG A 243 -35.50 33.43 -43.34
C ARG A 243 -35.37 31.98 -43.78
N VAL A 244 -34.88 31.76 -45.00
CA VAL A 244 -34.70 30.41 -45.56
C VAL A 244 -33.65 29.64 -44.74
N ILE A 245 -34.02 28.47 -44.22
CA ILE A 245 -33.12 27.53 -43.51
C ILE A 245 -32.84 26.27 -44.34
N ARG A 246 -33.70 25.95 -45.31
CA ARG A 246 -33.54 24.75 -46.16
C ARG A 246 -34.28 24.90 -47.48
N MET A 247 -33.70 24.37 -48.55
CA MET A 247 -34.30 24.23 -49.87
C MET A 247 -33.97 22.85 -50.45
N ASN A 248 -34.93 22.24 -51.15
CA ASN A 248 -34.68 21.04 -51.95
C ASN A 248 -34.24 21.40 -53.39
N PRO A 249 -33.71 20.44 -54.18
CA PRO A 249 -33.27 20.71 -55.55
C PRO A 249 -34.37 21.23 -56.48
N ALA A 250 -35.63 20.86 -56.27
CA ALA A 250 -36.75 21.40 -57.03
C ALA A 250 -36.93 22.91 -56.78
N ALA A 251 -36.86 23.34 -55.51
CA ALA A 251 -36.90 24.76 -55.15
C ALA A 251 -35.71 25.55 -55.71
N GLU A 252 -34.51 24.98 -55.73
CA GLU A 252 -33.35 25.62 -56.36
C GLU A 252 -33.57 25.85 -57.86
N ARG A 253 -34.12 24.84 -58.56
CA ARG A 253 -34.44 24.93 -59.99
C ARG A 253 -35.53 25.97 -60.29
N LEU A 254 -36.60 26.01 -59.49
CA LEU A 254 -37.73 26.91 -59.72
C LEU A 254 -37.43 28.37 -59.35
N THR A 255 -36.65 28.61 -58.30
CA THR A 255 -36.33 29.98 -57.86
C THR A 255 -35.06 30.53 -58.51
N GLY A 256 -34.23 29.67 -59.11
CA GLY A 256 -32.92 30.06 -59.66
C GLY A 256 -31.87 30.39 -58.59
N TRP A 257 -32.15 30.07 -57.31
CA TRP A 257 -31.22 30.29 -56.21
C TRP A 257 -30.55 29.00 -55.77
N PRO A 258 -29.20 28.94 -55.74
CA PRO A 258 -28.49 27.87 -55.05
C PRO A 258 -28.77 27.93 -53.55
N ARG A 259 -29.03 26.78 -52.91
CA ARG A 259 -29.31 26.65 -51.47
C ARG A 259 -28.29 27.38 -50.61
N GLU A 260 -27.01 27.27 -50.94
CA GLU A 260 -25.92 27.92 -50.20
C GLU A 260 -26.00 29.45 -50.21
N GLN A 261 -26.58 30.03 -51.27
CA GLN A 261 -26.75 31.48 -51.41
C GLN A 261 -28.10 31.95 -50.86
N ALA A 262 -29.13 31.09 -50.87
CA ALA A 262 -30.44 31.39 -50.33
C ALA A 262 -30.48 31.30 -48.78
N ASN A 263 -29.62 30.49 -48.18
CA ASN A 263 -29.62 30.25 -46.73
C ASN A 263 -29.43 31.56 -45.93
N GLY A 264 -30.32 31.83 -44.99
CA GLY A 264 -30.35 33.04 -44.15
C GLY A 264 -30.96 34.29 -44.81
N LEU A 265 -31.28 34.25 -46.10
CA LEU A 265 -31.99 35.34 -46.78
C LEU A 265 -33.49 35.31 -46.44
N PRO A 266 -34.16 36.48 -46.38
CA PRO A 266 -35.61 36.54 -46.25
C PRO A 266 -36.30 35.80 -47.39
N LEU A 267 -37.35 35.04 -47.09
CA LEU A 267 -38.08 34.25 -48.10
C LEU A 267 -38.57 35.11 -49.27
N ALA A 268 -39.12 36.30 -48.99
CA ALA A 268 -39.59 37.25 -50.00
C ALA A 268 -38.52 37.63 -51.05
N GLN A 269 -37.23 37.51 -50.75
CA GLN A 269 -36.15 37.77 -51.70
C GLN A 269 -35.93 36.61 -52.68
N VAL A 270 -36.13 35.38 -52.20
CA VAL A 270 -35.84 34.12 -52.89
C VAL A 270 -37.08 33.59 -53.62
N PHE A 271 -38.24 33.68 -53.00
CA PHE A 271 -39.54 33.23 -53.52
C PHE A 271 -40.39 34.45 -53.90
N ARG A 272 -40.21 34.94 -55.13
CA ARG A 272 -40.89 36.13 -55.64
C ARG A 272 -42.15 35.75 -56.37
N ILE A 273 -43.29 35.94 -55.74
CA ILE A 273 -44.59 35.62 -56.31
C ILE A 273 -45.38 36.89 -56.68
N SER A 274 -46.12 36.82 -57.78
CA SER A 274 -47.05 37.85 -58.23
C SER A 274 -48.36 37.24 -58.69
N ASP A 275 -49.45 37.97 -58.52
CA ASP A 275 -50.75 37.58 -59.08
C ASP A 275 -50.79 37.93 -60.59
N VAL A 276 -51.46 37.11 -61.42
CA VAL A 276 -51.55 37.29 -62.88
C VAL A 276 -52.18 38.64 -63.25
N ASP A 277 -52.98 39.22 -62.36
CA ASP A 277 -53.59 40.55 -62.53
C ASP A 277 -52.66 41.73 -62.19
N GLY A 278 -51.38 41.48 -61.89
CA GLY A 278 -50.37 42.51 -61.60
C GLY A 278 -50.43 43.08 -60.17
N GLY A 279 -51.21 42.45 -59.29
CA GLY A 279 -51.26 42.77 -57.86
C GLY A 279 -50.06 42.20 -57.09
N VAL A 280 -49.59 42.92 -56.08
CA VAL A 280 -48.55 42.43 -55.16
C VAL A 280 -49.15 41.30 -54.31
N ALA A 281 -48.67 40.08 -54.48
CA ALA A 281 -49.07 38.95 -53.65
C ALA A 281 -48.56 39.16 -52.21
N GLN A 282 -49.41 38.91 -51.20
CA GLN A 282 -49.00 38.97 -49.79
C GLN A 282 -48.01 37.84 -49.49
N ASP A 283 -47.02 38.08 -48.62
CA ASP A 283 -46.05 37.06 -48.22
C ASP A 283 -46.81 35.92 -47.48
N PRO A 284 -46.87 34.72 -48.07
CA PRO A 284 -47.65 33.63 -47.50
C PRO A 284 -47.07 33.17 -46.15
N VAL A 285 -45.76 33.29 -45.92
CA VAL A 285 -45.16 32.95 -44.62
C VAL A 285 -45.45 34.00 -43.56
N GLU A 286 -45.48 35.28 -43.92
CA GLU A 286 -45.93 36.32 -42.98
C GLU A 286 -47.39 36.09 -42.57
N GLN A 287 -48.23 35.65 -43.51
CA GLN A 287 -49.61 35.31 -43.23
C GLN A 287 -49.74 34.07 -42.33
N VAL A 288 -49.02 32.98 -42.63
CA VAL A 288 -48.98 31.77 -41.79
C VAL A 288 -48.47 32.09 -40.38
N LEU A 289 -47.41 32.91 -40.24
CA LEU A 289 -46.88 33.32 -38.94
C LEU A 289 -47.86 34.18 -38.14
N ARG A 290 -48.72 34.95 -38.82
CA ARG A 290 -49.74 35.81 -38.19
C ARG A 290 -51.01 35.04 -37.81
N THR A 291 -51.45 34.09 -38.64
CA THR A 291 -52.74 33.39 -38.46
C THR A 291 -52.59 32.01 -37.82
N GLY A 292 -51.41 31.38 -37.93
CA GLY A 292 -51.15 30.01 -37.50
C GLY A 292 -51.85 28.95 -38.35
N GLU A 293 -52.44 29.33 -39.48
CA GLU A 293 -53.19 28.45 -40.38
C GLU A 293 -52.42 28.23 -41.68
N VAL A 294 -52.63 27.06 -42.30
CA VAL A 294 -52.15 26.70 -43.64
C VAL A 294 -52.73 27.69 -44.66
N VAL A 295 -51.88 28.40 -45.40
CA VAL A 295 -52.28 29.41 -46.39
C VAL A 295 -52.00 28.88 -47.79
N GLY A 296 -53.05 28.58 -48.56
CA GLY A 296 -52.90 28.25 -49.97
C GLY A 296 -52.61 29.48 -50.84
N LEU A 297 -51.85 29.30 -51.93
CA LEU A 297 -51.70 30.32 -52.96
C LEU A 297 -52.97 30.40 -53.84
N SER A 298 -53.31 31.59 -54.32
CA SER A 298 -54.44 31.82 -55.23
C SER A 298 -54.22 31.09 -56.56
N ASN A 299 -55.31 30.60 -57.19
CA ASN A 299 -55.26 30.07 -58.55
C ASN A 299 -54.81 31.17 -59.52
N GLY A 300 -53.62 31.01 -60.12
CA GLY A 300 -53.02 32.02 -61.00
C GLY A 300 -51.79 32.72 -60.42
N THR A 301 -51.08 32.13 -59.45
CA THR A 301 -49.82 32.72 -58.94
C THR A 301 -48.66 32.43 -59.90
N GLU A 302 -47.87 33.45 -60.24
CA GLU A 302 -46.62 33.30 -60.99
C GLU A 302 -45.42 33.45 -60.04
N LEU A 303 -44.47 32.52 -60.12
CA LEU A 303 -43.15 32.62 -59.49
C LEU A 303 -42.15 33.20 -60.49
N GLU A 304 -41.46 34.26 -60.10
CA GLU A 304 -40.33 34.82 -60.85
C GLU A 304 -39.01 34.26 -60.29
N SER A 305 -38.32 33.47 -61.13
CA SER A 305 -36.97 32.99 -60.86
C SER A 305 -35.95 34.14 -60.91
N ARG A 306 -34.81 33.97 -60.24
CA ARG A 306 -33.70 34.94 -60.21
C ARG A 306 -33.18 35.31 -61.60
N ASP A 307 -33.28 34.39 -62.56
CA ASP A 307 -32.87 34.58 -63.95
C ASP A 307 -33.94 35.29 -64.82
N GLY A 308 -35.09 35.63 -64.23
CA GLY A 308 -36.22 36.30 -64.90
C GLY A 308 -37.22 35.33 -65.56
N THR A 309 -37.01 34.02 -65.46
CA THR A 309 -37.97 33.02 -65.94
C THR A 309 -39.21 33.02 -65.05
N ARG A 310 -40.41 32.96 -65.64
CA ARG A 310 -41.67 32.89 -64.90
C ARG A 310 -42.29 31.50 -64.97
N TYR A 311 -42.68 30.98 -63.82
CA TYR A 311 -43.34 29.69 -63.68
C TYR A 311 -44.76 29.91 -63.14
N HIS A 312 -45.78 29.36 -63.81
CA HIS A 312 -47.09 29.22 -63.19
C HIS A 312 -46.99 28.14 -62.11
N ILE A 313 -47.25 28.54 -60.87
CA ILE A 313 -47.26 27.61 -59.74
C ILE A 313 -48.70 27.47 -59.24
N ALA A 314 -49.08 26.24 -58.93
CA ALA A 314 -50.34 25.92 -58.27
C ALA A 314 -49.98 25.07 -57.06
N ASP A 315 -50.05 25.64 -55.85
CA ASP A 315 -49.78 24.84 -54.65
C ASP A 315 -50.32 25.42 -53.34
N SER A 316 -50.49 24.54 -52.35
CA SER A 316 -50.89 24.85 -50.96
C SER A 316 -49.66 25.02 -50.06
N ALA A 317 -49.52 26.13 -49.31
CA ALA A 317 -48.47 26.26 -48.30
C ALA A 317 -49.00 25.81 -46.92
N ALA A 318 -48.29 24.89 -46.27
CA ALA A 318 -48.62 24.33 -44.96
C ALA A 318 -47.50 24.52 -43.94
#